data_AF-A0A0R3NAP3-F1
#
_entry.id   AF-A0A0R3NAP3-F1
#
_cell.length_a   1.000
_cell.length_b   1.000
_cell.length_c   1.000
_cell.angle_alpha   90.00
_cell.angle_beta   90.00
_cell.angle_gamma   90.00
#
_symmetry.space_group_name_H-M   'P 1'
#
loop_
_entity.id
_entity.type
_entity.pdbx_description
1 polymer ?
#
loop_
_entity_poly.entity_id
_entity_poly.type
_entity_poly.pdbx_seq_one_letter_code
_entity_poly.pdbx_strand_id
1 'polypeptide(L)'
;MATRYVPDDVRAFILKHIASVAQIEALLLIWSNPEERWELRQIAARIYASDTETESALAGLCTDGLLVCEAGVFKLRTSAENAEMIRRLHEVYTRYLVAVTDVIHGKSRNMLRAADASGPGKDQ
;
A
#
# COMPACT_ATOMS: atom_id res chain seq x y z
N MET A 1 -6.12 15.33 -12.95
CA MET A 1 -6.05 14.91 -14.38
C MET A 1 -5.17 13.68 -14.64
N ALA A 2 -4.20 13.35 -13.76
CA ALA A 2 -3.34 12.16 -13.89
C ALA A 2 -4.04 10.84 -13.47
N THR A 3 -5.05 10.93 -12.61
CA THR A 3 -5.74 9.76 -12.07
C THR A 3 -6.49 8.94 -13.13
N ARG A 4 -6.79 9.48 -14.32
CA ARG A 4 -7.44 8.76 -15.43
C ARG A 4 -6.63 7.57 -15.98
N TYR A 5 -5.33 7.51 -15.68
CA TYR A 5 -4.43 6.47 -16.14
C TYR A 5 -4.37 5.25 -15.20
N VAL A 6 -5.03 5.33 -14.03
CA VAL A 6 -5.17 4.21 -13.11
C VAL A 6 -6.54 3.57 -13.34
N PRO A 7 -6.60 2.29 -13.78
CA PRO A 7 -7.85 1.54 -13.94
C PRO A 7 -8.66 1.53 -12.65
N ASP A 8 -9.99 1.47 -12.75
CA ASP A 8 -10.85 1.57 -11.57
C ASP A 8 -10.63 0.41 -10.59
N ASP A 9 -10.45 -0.81 -11.09
CA ASP A 9 -10.12 -1.98 -10.26
C ASP A 9 -8.80 -1.80 -9.49
N VAL A 10 -7.76 -1.26 -10.15
CA VAL A 10 -6.46 -1.00 -9.52
C VAL A 10 -6.59 0.13 -8.49
N ARG A 11 -7.37 1.16 -8.80
CA ARG A 11 -7.67 2.25 -7.86
C ARG A 11 -8.39 1.72 -6.63
N ALA A 12 -9.43 0.91 -6.80
CA ALA A 12 -10.18 0.30 -5.71
C ALA A 12 -9.26 -0.59 -4.86
N PHE A 13 -8.38 -1.37 -5.51
CA PHE A 13 -7.36 -2.18 -4.83
C PHE A 13 -6.41 -1.31 -3.99
N ILE A 14 -5.84 -0.24 -4.56
CA ILE A 14 -5.00 0.72 -3.83
C ILE A 14 -5.78 1.31 -2.65
N LEU A 15 -7.00 1.80 -2.88
CA LEU A 15 -7.79 2.44 -1.83
C LEU A 15 -8.18 1.47 -0.71
N LYS A 16 -8.35 0.19 -1.01
CA LYS A 16 -8.70 -0.83 -0.02
C LYS A 16 -7.49 -1.30 0.78
N HIS A 17 -6.39 -1.60 0.09
CA HIS A 17 -5.28 -2.38 0.64
C HIS A 17 -4.02 -1.54 0.90
N ILE A 18 -3.91 -0.36 0.30
CA ILE A 18 -2.73 0.51 0.35
C ILE A 18 -3.06 1.84 1.03
N ALA A 19 -2.13 2.30 1.87
CA ALA A 19 -2.22 3.55 2.62
C ALA A 19 -1.04 4.50 2.35
N SER A 20 0.10 3.97 1.89
CA SER A 20 1.33 4.76 1.68
C SER A 20 2.14 4.25 0.49
N VAL A 21 3.03 5.09 -0.03
CA VAL A 21 3.97 4.71 -1.11
C VAL A 21 4.91 3.60 -0.65
N ALA A 22 5.44 3.69 0.59
CA ALA A 22 6.28 2.66 1.19
C ALA A 22 5.64 1.27 1.19
N GLN A 23 4.31 1.17 1.33
CA GLN A 23 3.60 -0.11 1.23
C GLN A 23 3.64 -0.69 -0.18
N ILE A 24 3.49 0.14 -1.22
CA ILE A 24 3.59 -0.32 -2.60
C ILE A 24 5.01 -0.83 -2.85
N GLU A 25 6.03 -0.07 -2.46
CA GLU A 25 7.42 -0.46 -2.68
C GLU A 25 7.78 -1.74 -1.96
N ALA A 26 7.39 -1.88 -0.68
CA ALA A 26 7.59 -3.10 0.08
C ALA A 26 6.87 -4.31 -0.55
N LEU A 27 5.62 -4.13 -1.00
CA LEU A 27 4.84 -5.19 -1.65
C LEU A 27 5.48 -5.63 -2.97
N LEU A 28 5.89 -4.68 -3.81
CA LEU A 28 6.51 -4.96 -5.11
C LEU A 28 7.90 -5.60 -4.96
N LEU A 29 8.65 -5.21 -3.94
CA LEU A 29 9.95 -5.81 -3.60
C LEU A 29 9.77 -7.31 -3.27
N ILE A 30 8.85 -7.62 -2.36
CA ILE A 30 8.59 -9.02 -1.96
C ILE A 30 7.98 -9.81 -3.12
N TRP A 31 7.11 -9.18 -3.91
CA TRP A 31 6.49 -9.81 -5.08
C TRP A 31 7.50 -10.14 -6.19
N SER A 32 8.52 -9.31 -6.39
CA SER A 32 9.56 -9.56 -7.40
C SER A 32 10.50 -10.70 -7.02
N ASN A 33 10.60 -11.03 -5.72
CA ASN A 33 11.49 -12.05 -5.18
C ASN A 33 10.78 -12.89 -4.11
N PRO A 34 9.82 -13.75 -4.50
CA PRO A 34 9.01 -14.53 -3.55
C PRO A 34 9.79 -15.65 -2.85
N GLU A 35 10.92 -16.08 -3.42
CA GLU A 35 11.80 -17.10 -2.84
C GLU A 35 12.70 -16.54 -1.72
N GLU A 36 12.92 -15.22 -1.73
CA GLU A 36 13.77 -14.55 -0.75
C GLU A 36 13.01 -14.38 0.58
N ARG A 37 13.73 -14.55 1.69
CA ARG A 37 13.22 -14.26 3.02
C ARG A 37 13.52 -12.80 3.33
N TRP A 38 12.49 -11.97 3.26
CA TRP A 38 12.63 -10.55 3.52
C TRP A 38 12.50 -10.25 5.01
N GLU A 39 13.52 -9.60 5.58
CA GLU A 39 13.46 -9.05 6.95
C GLU A 39 13.16 -7.54 6.93
N LEU A 40 12.61 -7.02 8.03
CA LEU A 40 12.23 -5.60 8.16
C LEU A 40 13.35 -4.66 7.72
N ARG A 41 14.57 -4.86 8.26
CA ARG A 41 15.72 -3.99 7.96
C ARG A 41 16.18 -4.07 6.51
N GLN A 42 16.07 -5.24 5.89
CA GLN A 42 16.44 -5.43 4.49
C GLN A 42 15.46 -4.70 3.57
N ILE A 43 14.17 -4.75 3.90
CA ILE A 43 13.14 -4.03 3.16
C ILE A 43 13.34 -2.53 3.33
N ALA A 44 13.48 -2.05 4.56
CA ALA A 44 13.68 -0.64 4.90
C ALA A 44 14.86 -0.02 4.14
N ALA A 45 15.99 -0.72 4.13
CA ALA A 45 17.19 -0.30 3.39
C ALA A 45 17.00 -0.25 1.86
N ARG A 46 16.15 -1.10 1.29
CA ARG A 46 15.90 -1.15 -0.16
C ARG A 46 14.89 -0.13 -0.65
N ILE A 47 13.87 0.14 0.16
CA ILE A 47 12.86 1.17 -0.15
C ILE A 47 13.28 2.56 0.36
N TYR A 48 14.50 2.69 0.92
CA TYR A 48 15.05 3.93 1.50
C TYR A 48 14.12 4.58 2.54
N ALA A 49 13.47 3.76 3.37
CA ALA A 49 12.58 4.20 4.43
C ALA A 49 13.14 3.84 5.82
N SER A 50 12.61 4.49 6.86
CA SER A 50 12.93 4.16 8.25
C SER A 50 12.32 2.82 8.65
N ASP A 51 12.92 2.13 9.63
CA ASP A 51 12.39 0.87 10.16
C ASP A 51 10.94 1.00 10.64
N THR A 52 10.60 2.08 11.34
CA THR A 52 9.24 2.33 11.83
C THR A 52 8.22 2.53 10.71
N GLU A 53 8.59 3.24 9.64
CA GLU A 53 7.70 3.44 8.49
C GLU A 53 7.50 2.12 7.74
N THR A 54 8.59 1.37 7.55
CA THR A 54 8.57 0.06 6.91
C THR A 54 7.75 -0.94 7.70
N GLU A 55 7.87 -0.95 9.04
CA GLU A 55 7.11 -1.83 9.92
C GLU A 55 5.62 -1.53 9.84
N SER A 56 5.24 -0.25 9.89
CA SER A 56 3.84 0.17 9.73
C SER A 56 3.29 -0.23 8.34
N ALA A 57 4.11 -0.07 7.31
CA ALA A 57 3.76 -0.47 5.95
C ALA A 57 3.48 -1.98 5.88
N LEU A 58 4.41 -2.81 6.35
CA LEU A 58 4.31 -4.27 6.33
C LEU A 58 3.18 -4.80 7.22
N ALA A 59 2.96 -4.20 8.39
CA ALA A 59 1.87 -4.55 9.28
C ALA A 59 0.50 -4.34 8.60
N GLY A 60 0.35 -3.26 7.84
CA GLY A 60 -0.85 -3.01 7.04
C GLY A 60 -1.06 -4.08 5.97
N LEU A 61 -0.02 -4.46 5.23
CA LEU A 61 -0.09 -5.51 4.21
C LEU A 61 -0.38 -6.90 4.78
N CYS A 62 0.10 -7.20 5.99
CA CYS A 62 -0.21 -8.45 6.69
C CYS A 62 -1.64 -8.47 7.23
N THR A 63 -2.11 -7.36 7.81
CA THR A 63 -3.50 -7.21 8.28
C THR A 63 -4.49 -7.42 7.14
N ASP A 64 -4.10 -6.96 5.96
CA ASP A 64 -4.88 -7.02 4.74
C ASP A 64 -4.85 -8.38 4.03
N GLY A 65 -3.97 -9.28 4.48
CA GLY A 65 -3.83 -10.64 3.95
C GLY A 65 -3.09 -10.74 2.62
N LEU A 66 -2.32 -9.71 2.24
CA LEU A 66 -1.46 -9.74 1.05
C LEU A 66 -0.09 -10.37 1.35
N LEU A 67 0.40 -10.16 2.57
CA LEU A 67 1.65 -10.71 3.07
C LEU A 67 1.39 -11.60 4.29
N VAL A 68 2.33 -12.50 4.52
CA VAL A 68 2.42 -13.28 5.76
C VAL A 68 3.65 -12.83 6.52
N CYS A 69 3.41 -12.46 7.77
CA CYS A 69 4.40 -12.03 8.75
C CYS A 69 4.71 -13.21 9.69
N GLU A 70 5.79 -13.96 9.43
CA GLU A 70 6.14 -15.16 10.21
C GLU A 70 7.55 -15.02 10.79
N ALA A 71 7.68 -15.05 12.12
CA ALA A 71 8.96 -15.02 12.82
C ALA A 71 9.91 -13.90 12.38
N GLY A 72 9.36 -12.71 12.05
CA GLY A 72 10.15 -11.55 11.58
C GLY A 72 10.51 -11.57 10.09
N VAL A 73 10.01 -12.57 9.35
CA VAL A 73 10.17 -12.69 7.90
C VAL A 73 8.84 -12.42 7.21
N PHE A 74 8.90 -11.65 6.12
CA PHE A 74 7.75 -11.28 5.31
C PHE A 74 7.76 -12.08 4.00
N LYS A 75 6.63 -12.73 3.70
CA LYS A 75 6.46 -13.55 2.49
C LYS A 75 5.19 -13.19 1.75
N LEU A 76 5.23 -13.31 0.43
CA LEU A 76 4.04 -13.19 -0.40
C LEU A 76 3.10 -14.37 -0.13
N ARG A 77 1.86 -14.08 0.27
CA ARG A 77 0.83 -15.12 0.48
C ARG A 77 -0.52 -14.59 0.04
N THR A 78 -0.77 -14.69 -1.26
CA THR A 78 -1.92 -14.05 -1.88
C THR A 78 -2.60 -14.99 -2.88
N SER A 79 -3.90 -14.80 -3.09
CA SER A 79 -4.67 -15.57 -4.08
C SER A 79 -4.30 -15.17 -5.51
N ALA A 80 -4.61 -16.01 -6.49
CA ALA A 80 -4.36 -15.71 -7.91
C ALA A 80 -5.00 -14.38 -8.36
N GLU A 81 -6.20 -14.07 -7.86
CA GLU A 81 -6.89 -12.81 -8.13
C GLU A 81 -6.10 -11.59 -7.62
N ASN A 82 -5.63 -11.64 -6.37
CA ASN A 82 -4.81 -10.58 -5.80
C ASN A 82 -3.45 -10.49 -6.50
N ALA A 83 -2.84 -11.61 -6.90
CA ALA A 83 -1.59 -11.61 -7.63
C ALA A 83 -1.72 -10.87 -8.98
N GLU A 84 -2.82 -11.09 -9.71
CA GLU A 84 -3.13 -10.36 -10.93
C GLU A 84 -3.32 -8.85 -10.67
N MET A 85 -3.94 -8.48 -9.55
CA MET A 85 -4.09 -7.07 -9.17
C MET A 85 -2.75 -6.42 -8.81
N ILE A 86 -1.88 -7.12 -8.07
CA ILE A 86 -0.53 -6.66 -7.74
C ILE A 86 0.29 -6.48 -9.02
N ARG A 87 0.17 -7.42 -9.97
CA ARG A 87 0.83 -7.32 -11.28
C ARG A 87 0.39 -6.07 -12.04
N ARG A 88 -0.93 -5.83 -12.13
CA ARG A 88 -1.48 -4.62 -12.78
C ARG A 88 -1.06 -3.35 -12.05
N LEU A 89 -1.06 -3.36 -10.71
CA LEU A 89 -0.58 -2.26 -9.90
C LEU A 89 0.89 -1.95 -10.23
N HIS A 90 1.74 -2.96 -10.37
CA HIS A 90 3.14 -2.79 -10.74
C HIS A 90 3.29 -2.12 -12.13
N GLU A 91 2.55 -2.59 -13.13
CA GLU A 91 2.55 -2.01 -14.48
C GLU A 91 2.11 -0.54 -14.49
N VAL A 92 1.10 -0.21 -13.69
CA VAL A 92 0.59 1.17 -13.57
C VAL A 92 1.55 2.04 -12.76
N TYR A 93 2.12 1.53 -11.67
CA TYR A 93 3.04 2.26 -10.80
C TYR A 93 4.33 2.64 -11.53
N THR A 94 4.90 1.72 -12.29
CA THR A 94 6.12 1.95 -13.10
C THR A 94 5.90 2.97 -14.22
N ARG A 95 4.70 3.02 -14.81
CA ARG A 95 4.37 3.96 -15.90
C ARG A 95 3.80 5.30 -15.42
N TYR A 96 3.09 5.31 -14.30
CA TYR A 96 2.25 6.42 -13.84
C TYR A 96 2.38 6.66 -12.33
N LEU A 97 3.61 6.70 -11.81
CA LEU A 97 3.89 6.92 -10.38
C LEU A 97 3.12 8.13 -9.80
N VAL A 98 3.13 9.26 -10.50
CA VAL A 98 2.41 10.48 -10.08
C VAL A 98 0.89 10.25 -9.95
N ALA A 99 0.31 9.43 -10.82
CA ALA A 99 -1.12 9.12 -10.75
C ALA A 99 -1.45 8.22 -9.56
N VAL A 100 -0.60 7.24 -9.27
CA VAL A 100 -0.76 6.33 -8.13
C VAL A 100 -0.58 7.08 -6.81
N THR A 101 0.44 7.92 -6.69
CA THR A 101 0.65 8.73 -5.48
C THR A 101 -0.50 9.72 -5.25
N ASP A 102 -1.10 10.29 -6.31
CA ASP A 102 -2.30 11.13 -6.20
C ASP A 102 -3.51 10.37 -5.62
N VAL A 103 -3.71 9.10 -5.99
CA VAL A 103 -4.77 8.24 -5.41
C VAL A 103 -4.57 8.06 -3.90
N ILE A 104 -3.34 7.76 -3.48
CA ILE A 104 -3.00 7.53 -2.07
C ILE A 104 -3.23 8.81 -1.26
N HIS A 105 -2.70 9.95 -1.71
CA HIS A 105 -2.91 11.23 -1.04
C HIS A 105 -4.39 11.67 -1.05
N GLY A 106 -5.14 11.32 -2.10
CA GLY A 106 -6.57 11.57 -2.19
C GLY A 106 -7.36 10.88 -1.07
N LYS A 107 -7.01 9.64 -0.73
CA LYS A 107 -7.60 8.88 0.39
C LYS A 107 -7.37 9.57 1.74
N SER A 108 -6.13 9.97 2.01
CA SER A 108 -5.75 10.62 3.28
C SER A 108 -6.50 11.94 3.49
N ARG A 109 -6.69 12.73 2.43
CA ARG A 109 -7.48 13.97 2.46
C ARG A 109 -8.97 13.70 2.73
N ASN A 110 -9.52 12.60 2.23
CA ASN A 110 -10.92 12.25 2.46
C ASN A 110 -11.17 11.71 3.88
N MET A 111 -10.23 10.93 4.41
CA MET A 111 -10.29 10.40 5.77
C MET A 111 -10.19 11.51 6.83
N LEU A 112 -9.33 12.51 6.61
CA LEU A 112 -9.23 13.69 7.48
C LEU A 112 -10.53 14.51 7.49
N ARG A 113 -11.20 14.66 6.33
CA ARG A 113 -12.50 15.36 6.24
C ARG A 113 -13.65 14.60 6.90
N ALA A 114 -13.62 13.27 6.93
CA ALA A 114 -14.64 12.48 7.61
C ALA A 114 -14.53 12.55 9.14
N ALA A 115 -13.32 12.67 9.68
CA ALA A 115 -13.08 12.84 11.12
C ALA A 115 -13.47 14.24 11.64
N ASP A 116 -13.41 15.29 10.80
CA ASP A 116 -13.78 16.66 11.17
C ASP A 116 -15.30 16.91 11.20
N ALA A 117 -16.09 16.06 10.52
CA ALA A 117 -17.55 16.17 10.47
C ALA A 117 -18.28 15.66 11.74
N SER A 118 -17.55 15.34 12.80
CA SER A 118 -18.08 14.95 14.12
C SER A 118 -17.66 15.95 15.20
N GLY A 119 -17.83 17.25 14.94
CA GLY A 119 -17.81 18.28 15.98
C GLY A 119 -19.18 18.36 16.67
N PRO A 120 -19.28 18.28 18.02
CA PRO A 120 -20.55 18.34 18.71
C PRO A 120 -21.18 19.72 18.53
N GLY A 121 -22.30 19.78 17.80
CA GLY A 121 -23.21 20.93 17.82
C GLY A 121 -23.84 21.07 19.21
N LYS A 122 -23.10 21.66 20.14
CA LYS A 122 -23.60 22.21 21.40
C LYS A 122 -24.18 23.59 21.09
N ASP A 123 -25.48 23.72 21.33
CA ASP A 123 -26.14 24.87 21.98
C ASP A 123 -25.84 26.27 21.42
N GLN A 124 -26.82 26.86 20.70
CA GLN A 124 -27.52 28.10 21.10
C GLN A 124 -28.59 28.49 20.07
#